data_AF-A0A5N9I781-F1
#
_entry.id   AF-A0A5N9I781-F1
#
_cell.length_a   1.000
_cell.length_b   1.000
_cell.length_c   1.000
_cell.angle_alpha   90.00
_cell.angle_beta   90.00
_cell.angle_gamma   90.00
#
_symmetry.space_group_name_H-M   'P 1'
#
loop_
_entity.id
_entity.type
_entity.pdbx_description
1 polymer ?
#
loop_
_entity_poly.entity_id
_entity_poly.type
_entity_poly.pdbx_seq_one_letter_code
_entity_poly.pdbx_strand_id
1 'polypeptide(L)'
;MKKIVPDPPPSFPLPYIKIIADLTFEDAKPHAAALMDSLSSTIQVLLETEVEDHRKVLLENMSILTELLRVLFAHLAMQEVTHEQ
;
A
#
# COMPACT_ATOMS: atom_id res chain seq x y z
N MET A 1 -15.36 -30.75 -7.61
CA MET A 1 -15.94 -29.42 -7.95
C MET A 1 -14.77 -28.49 -8.24
N LYS A 2 -14.63 -27.99 -9.48
CA LYS A 2 -13.60 -26.98 -9.79
C LYS A 2 -14.09 -25.65 -9.21
N LYS A 3 -13.41 -25.15 -8.18
CA LYS A 3 -13.69 -23.79 -7.69
C LYS A 3 -13.31 -22.82 -8.81
N ILE A 4 -14.29 -22.09 -9.33
CA ILE A 4 -14.05 -20.97 -10.22
C ILE A 4 -13.39 -19.90 -9.35
N VAL A 5 -12.10 -19.65 -9.59
CA VAL A 5 -11.40 -18.51 -9.00
C VAL A 5 -11.77 -17.30 -9.84
N PRO A 6 -12.40 -16.26 -9.28
CA PRO A 6 -12.68 -15.03 -10.01
C PRO A 6 -11.36 -14.43 -10.49
N ASP A 7 -11.34 -13.93 -11.73
CA ASP A 7 -10.19 -13.17 -12.23
C ASP A 7 -9.93 -11.98 -11.31
N PRO A 8 -8.65 -11.65 -11.04
CA PRO A 8 -8.32 -10.51 -10.20
C PRO A 8 -8.85 -9.22 -10.85
N PRO A 9 -9.45 -8.31 -10.06
CA PRO A 9 -10.04 -7.09 -10.58
C PRO A 9 -8.99 -6.19 -11.25
N PRO A 10 -9.30 -5.60 -12.42
CA PRO A 10 -8.34 -4.86 -13.25
C PRO A 10 -8.12 -3.40 -12.81
N SER A 11 -8.81 -2.92 -11.77
CA SER A 11 -8.81 -1.50 -11.40
C SER A 11 -8.24 -1.24 -10.02
N PHE A 12 -7.46 -0.17 -9.96
CA PHE A 12 -6.79 0.36 -8.78
C PHE A 12 -7.70 1.40 -8.08
N PRO A 13 -7.79 1.42 -6.74
CA PRO A 13 -7.12 0.54 -5.78
C PRO A 13 -7.68 -0.88 -5.77
N LEU A 14 -6.87 -1.86 -5.37
CA LEU A 14 -7.25 -3.27 -5.26
C LEU A 14 -8.46 -3.39 -4.29
N PRO A 15 -9.59 -4.00 -4.67
CA PRO A 15 -10.85 -3.95 -3.90
C PRO A 15 -10.81 -4.53 -2.49
N TYR A 16 -9.76 -5.29 -2.17
CA TYR A 16 -9.55 -5.93 -0.87
C TYR A 16 -8.61 -5.17 0.05
N ILE A 17 -7.97 -4.09 -0.42
CA ILE A 17 -7.21 -3.18 0.46
C ILE A 17 -8.21 -2.18 1.04
N LYS A 18 -8.59 -2.39 2.30
CA LYS A 18 -9.44 -1.47 3.07
C LYS A 18 -8.73 -1.12 4.36
N ILE A 19 -8.77 0.15 4.74
CA ILE A 19 -8.30 0.60 6.06
C ILE A 19 -9.31 0.17 7.11
N ILE A 20 -8.80 -0.18 8.29
CA ILE A 20 -9.63 -0.42 9.48
C ILE A 20 -10.36 0.90 9.79
N ALA A 21 -11.68 0.90 9.71
CA ALA A 21 -12.52 2.10 9.70
C ALA A 21 -12.28 3.07 10.88
N ASP A 22 -11.75 2.54 12.00
CA ASP A 22 -11.55 3.28 13.25
C ASP A 22 -10.13 3.83 13.43
N LEU A 23 -9.25 3.74 12.42
CA LEU A 23 -7.89 4.25 12.53
C LEU A 23 -7.92 5.79 12.64
N THR A 24 -7.48 6.38 13.75
CA THR A 24 -7.50 7.85 13.90
C THR A 24 -6.38 8.51 13.09
N PHE A 25 -6.46 9.83 12.91
CA PHE A 25 -5.46 10.60 12.15
C PHE A 25 -4.09 10.50 12.80
N GLU A 26 -4.03 10.59 14.12
CA GLU A 26 -2.78 10.48 14.89
C GLU A 26 -2.22 9.06 14.87
N ASP A 27 -3.08 8.02 14.88
CA ASP A 27 -2.65 6.62 14.77
C ASP A 27 -2.23 6.24 13.35
N ALA A 28 -2.78 6.90 12.33
CA ALA A 28 -2.46 6.65 10.92
C ALA A 28 -1.08 7.19 10.49
N LYS A 29 -0.61 8.30 11.09
CA LYS A 29 0.72 8.87 10.82
C LYS A 29 1.89 7.89 11.00
N PRO A 30 2.03 7.17 12.13
CA PRO A 30 3.14 6.23 12.31
C PRO A 30 3.07 5.05 11.32
N HIS A 31 1.86 4.64 10.91
CA HIS A 31 1.72 3.64 9.85
C HIS A 31 2.21 4.16 8.49
N ALA A 32 1.95 5.43 8.17
CA ALA A 32 2.44 6.05 6.94
C ALA A 32 3.96 6.15 6.95
N ALA A 33 4.56 6.56 8.07
CA ALA A 33 6.00 6.60 8.24
C ALA A 33 6.65 5.22 8.02
N ALA A 34 6.12 4.17 8.68
CA ALA A 34 6.65 2.82 8.53
C ALA A 34 6.54 2.27 7.10
N LEU A 35 5.46 2.58 6.38
CA LEU A 35 5.30 2.21 4.98
C LEU A 35 6.26 2.98 4.06
N MET A 36 6.48 4.27 4.31
CA MET A 36 7.45 5.09 3.56
C MET A 36 8.89 4.59 3.79
N ASP A 37 9.24 4.24 5.02
CA ASP A 37 10.55 3.66 5.35
C ASP A 37 10.75 2.32 4.63
N SER A 38 9.74 1.45 4.68
CA SER A 38 9.77 0.15 3.99
C SER A 38 9.91 0.31 2.47
N LEU A 39 9.22 1.29 1.88
CA LEU A 39 9.34 1.61 0.45
C LEU A 39 10.74 2.10 0.11
N SER A 40 11.29 3.02 0.91
CA SER A 40 12.64 3.54 0.75
C SER A 40 13.69 2.42 0.80
N SER A 41 13.61 1.54 1.81
CA SER A 41 14.50 0.38 1.91
C SER A 41 14.35 -0.58 0.73
N THR A 42 13.13 -0.84 0.27
CA THR A 42 12.89 -1.70 -0.90
C THR A 42 13.49 -1.12 -2.17
N ILE A 43 13.40 0.20 -2.36
CA ILE A 43 14.04 0.91 -3.48
C ILE A 43 15.56 0.74 -3.43
N GLN A 44 16.18 0.90 -2.26
CA GLN A 44 17.63 0.72 -2.10
C GLN A 44 18.05 -0.71 -2.50
N VAL A 45 17.34 -1.72 -2.01
CA VAL A 45 17.62 -3.13 -2.37
C VAL A 45 17.44 -3.36 -3.88
N LEU A 46 16.42 -2.78 -4.50
CA LEU A 46 16.21 -2.88 -5.95
C LEU A 46 17.41 -2.33 -6.74
N LEU A 47 17.94 -1.17 -6.34
CA LEU A 47 19.06 -0.54 -7.02
C LEU A 47 20.35 -1.36 -6.93
N GLU A 48 20.51 -2.16 -5.88
CA GLU A 48 21.67 -3.04 -5.66
C GLU A 48 21.48 -4.44 -6.27
N THR A 49 20.27 -4.79 -6.72
CA THR A 49 19.93 -6.16 -7.13
C THR A 49 20.25 -6.44 -8.59
N GLU A 50 21.20 -7.35 -8.83
CA GLU A 50 21.58 -7.80 -10.18
C GLU A 50 20.74 -8.97 -10.70
N VAL A 51 20.06 -9.71 -9.83
CA VAL A 51 19.24 -10.89 -10.18
C VAL A 51 17.86 -10.47 -10.68
N GLU A 52 17.48 -10.88 -11.89
CA GLU A 52 16.24 -10.46 -12.55
C GLU A 52 14.97 -10.89 -11.80
N ASP A 53 14.90 -12.14 -11.35
CA ASP A 53 13.75 -12.64 -10.59
C ASP A 53 13.55 -11.87 -9.27
N HIS A 54 14.64 -11.49 -8.60
CA HIS A 54 14.58 -10.68 -7.39
C HIS A 54 14.08 -9.27 -7.70
N ARG A 55 14.54 -8.64 -8.80
CA ARG A 55 14.04 -7.32 -9.22
C ARG A 55 12.53 -7.34 -9.44
N LYS A 56 12.00 -8.39 -10.07
CA LYS A 56 10.56 -8.52 -10.30
C LYS A 56 9.78 -8.54 -8.99
N VAL A 57 10.21 -9.33 -8.02
CA VAL A 57 9.59 -9.39 -6.69
C VAL A 57 9.67 -8.03 -5.97
N LEU A 58 10.80 -7.34 -6.07
CA LEU A 58 10.98 -6.01 -5.45
C LEU A 58 10.06 -4.96 -6.07
N LEU A 59 9.88 -4.97 -7.39
CA LEU A 59 8.93 -4.10 -8.10
C LEU A 59 7.47 -4.39 -7.71
N GLU A 60 7.12 -5.67 -7.55
CA GLU A 60 5.80 -6.08 -7.04
C GLU A 60 5.59 -5.58 -5.60
N ASN A 61 6.59 -5.72 -4.73
CA ASN A 61 6.54 -5.20 -3.35
C ASN A 61 6.38 -3.68 -3.31
N MET A 62 7.10 -2.93 -4.15
CA MET A 62 6.94 -1.48 -4.28
C MET A 62 5.52 -1.10 -4.74
N SER A 63 4.95 -1.86 -5.67
CA SER A 63 3.57 -1.64 -6.13
C SER A 63 2.55 -1.84 -5.01
N ILE A 64 2.76 -2.84 -4.15
CA ILE A 64 1.90 -3.09 -2.98
C ILE A 64 2.07 -1.97 -1.94
N LEU A 65 3.30 -1.58 -1.61
CA LEU A 65 3.57 -0.53 -0.64
C LEU A 65 2.98 0.82 -1.06
N THR A 66 3.05 1.15 -2.35
CA THR A 66 2.45 2.37 -2.89
C THR A 66 0.92 2.34 -2.87
N GLU A 67 0.30 1.17 -3.08
CA GLU A 67 -1.14 0.98 -2.86
C GLU A 67 -1.54 1.31 -1.42
N LEU A 68 -0.82 0.71 -0.46
CA LEU A 68 -1.10 0.87 0.96
C LEU A 68 -0.96 2.33 1.38
N LEU A 69 0.10 3.01 0.92
CA LEU A 69 0.29 4.44 1.16
C LEU A 69 -0.83 5.28 0.58
N ARG A 70 -1.26 5.01 -0.67
CA ARG A 70 -2.36 5.77 -1.27
C ARG A 70 -3.65 5.62 -0.48
N VAL A 71 -3.99 4.39 -0.11
CA VAL A 71 -5.20 4.09 0.66
C VAL A 71 -5.13 4.76 2.05
N LEU A 72 -3.96 4.79 2.68
CA LEU A 72 -3.73 5.48 3.96
C LEU A 72 -3.82 6.99 3.88
N PHE A 73 -3.24 7.60 2.84
CA PHE A 73 -3.36 9.04 2.63
C PHE A 73 -4.79 9.47 2.27
N ALA A 74 -5.53 8.65 1.52
CA ALA A 74 -6.94 8.91 1.26
C ALA A 74 -7.77 8.91 2.56
N HIS A 75 -7.51 7.96 3.45
CA HIS A 75 -8.14 7.90 4.77
C HIS A 75 -7.79 9.11 5.64
N LEU A 76 -6.51 9.47 5.72
CA LEU A 76 -6.04 10.66 6.45
C LEU A 76 -6.71 11.94 5.96
N ALA A 77 -6.80 12.13 4.64
CA ALA A 77 -7.46 13.28 4.04
C ALA A 77 -8.97 13.33 4.36
N MET A 78 -9.66 12.18 4.37
CA MET A 78 -11.07 12.12 4.77
C MET A 78 -11.29 12.53 6.23
N GLN A 79 -10.38 12.15 7.14
CA GLN A 79 -10.48 12.54 8.54
C GLN A 79 -10.15 14.01 8.76
N GLU A 80 -9.20 14.58 8.03
CA GLU A 80 -8.87 16.01 8.08
C GLU A 80 -10.09 16.88 7.73
N VAL A 81 -10.80 16.55 6.66
CA VAL A 81 -12.06 17.26 6.27
C VAL A 81 -13.16 17.14 7.32
N THR A 82 -13.21 16.01 8.05
CA THR A 82 -14.23 15.78 9.09
C THR A 82 -13.94 16.57 10.37
N HIS A 83 -12.68 16.94 10.63
CA HIS A 83 -12.27 17.72 11.81
C HIS A 83 -12.43 19.24 11.62
N GLU A 84 -12.56 19.75 10.39
CA GLU A 84 -12.72 21.18 10.07
C GLU A 84 -14.19 21.67 9.99
N GLN A 85 -15.18 20.79 10.20
CA GLN A 85 -16.62 21.11 10.23
C GLN A 85 -17.20 21.08 11.64
#